data_AF-A0A1Y4UTG3-F1
#
_entry.id   AF-A0A1Y4UTG3-F1
#
_cell.length_a   1.000
_cell.length_b   1.000
_cell.length_c   1.000
_cell.angle_alpha   90.00
_cell.angle_beta   90.00
_cell.angle_gamma   90.00
#
_symmetry.space_group_name_H-M   'P 1'
#
loop_
_entity.id
_entity.type
_entity.pdbx_description
1 polymer ?
#
loop_
_entity_poly.entity_id
_entity_poly.type
_entity_poly.pdbx_seq_one_letter_code
_entity_poly.pdbx_strand_id
1 'polypeptide(L)'
;MLRMDIVTERRIKMTYKEFEMQVKTYLEENLGADVTVSTYTARKNNQTLCQGLLIEDASDGERFSASPVIYLDDFYSNLCNGSSFEEIAKTIYKLYRNAKQTGDFKLKDLTNFEELKEKIIYKLINLDMNKDL
;
A
#
# COMPACT_ATOMS: atom_id res chain seq x y z
N MET A 1 10.29 -10.20 47.78
CA MET A 1 11.17 -10.42 46.62
C MET A 1 10.36 -10.05 45.38
N LEU A 2 10.87 -9.10 44.60
CA LEU A 2 10.21 -8.38 43.51
C LEU A 2 9.96 -9.23 42.25
N ARG A 3 8.88 -8.86 41.53
CA ARG A 3 8.69 -8.63 40.07
C ARG A 3 7.25 -9.05 39.72
N MET A 4 6.28 -8.16 39.54
CA MET A 4 6.17 -7.03 38.61
C MET A 4 6.36 -7.48 37.16
N ASP A 5 5.27 -7.92 36.54
CA ASP A 5 5.05 -7.82 35.09
C ASP A 5 3.61 -7.31 34.90
N ILE A 6 3.47 -6.00 35.02
CA ILE A 6 2.36 -5.27 34.42
C ILE A 6 2.65 -5.34 32.92
N VAL A 7 2.12 -6.35 32.25
CA VAL A 7 2.05 -6.34 30.78
C VAL A 7 0.95 -5.36 30.43
N THR A 8 1.35 -4.11 30.24
CA THR A 8 0.51 -3.03 29.75
C THR A 8 -0.05 -3.46 28.41
N GLU A 9 -1.31 -3.90 28.38
CA GLU A 9 -2.09 -3.98 27.15
C GLU A 9 -2.13 -2.56 26.55
N ARG A 10 -1.23 -2.25 25.61
CA ARG A 10 -1.39 -1.09 24.73
C ARG A 10 -2.63 -1.37 23.88
N ARG A 11 -3.79 -1.00 24.42
CA ARG A 11 -5.06 -1.01 23.71
C ARG A 11 -4.92 -0.03 22.55
N ILE A 12 -4.75 -0.55 21.34
CA ILE A 12 -4.75 0.27 20.13
C ILE A 12 -6.13 0.91 20.06
N LYS A 13 -6.18 2.23 20.22
CA LYS A 13 -7.44 2.97 20.26
C LYS A 13 -8.03 3.16 18.86
N MET A 14 -7.20 3.00 17.82
CA MET A 14 -7.55 3.28 16.43
C MET A 14 -7.92 1.99 15.70
N THR A 15 -9.14 1.95 15.18
CA THR A 15 -9.61 0.88 14.29
C THR A 15 -8.93 0.96 12.91
N TYR A 16 -8.98 -0.14 12.16
CA TYR A 16 -8.45 -0.17 10.80
C TYR A 16 -9.05 0.92 9.89
N LYS A 17 -10.36 1.15 9.97
CA LYS A 17 -11.03 2.19 9.16
C LYS A 17 -10.61 3.60 9.55
N GLU A 18 -10.41 3.86 10.84
CA GLU A 18 -9.90 5.16 11.30
C GLU A 18 -8.46 5.36 10.84
N PHE A 19 -7.65 4.31 10.87
CA PHE A 19 -6.28 4.33 10.34
C PHE A 19 -6.28 4.62 8.83
N GLU A 20 -7.04 3.87 8.03
CA GLU A 20 -7.18 4.07 6.59
C GLU A 20 -7.60 5.50 6.25
N MET A 21 -8.62 6.02 6.95
CA MET A 21 -9.11 7.38 6.75
C MET A 21 -8.04 8.43 7.10
N GLN A 22 -7.32 8.27 8.22
CA GLN A 22 -6.27 9.22 8.61
C GLN A 22 -5.08 9.19 7.65
N VAL A 23 -4.67 8.00 7.17
CA VAL A 23 -3.61 7.90 6.15
C VAL A 23 -4.06 8.58 4.86
N LYS A 24 -5.30 8.34 4.42
CA LYS A 24 -5.88 8.99 3.24
C LYS A 24 -5.82 10.52 3.37
N THR A 25 -6.36 11.07 4.47
CA THR A 25 -6.35 12.52 4.70
C THR A 25 -4.94 13.09 4.73
N TYR A 26 -4.00 12.41 5.41
CA TYR A 26 -2.61 12.83 5.44
C TYR A 26 -2.00 12.90 4.03
N LEU A 27 -2.28 11.92 3.17
CA LEU A 27 -1.78 11.93 1.79
C LEU A 27 -2.40 13.04 0.95
N GLU A 28 -3.72 13.25 1.04
CA GLU A 28 -4.42 14.33 0.32
C GLU A 28 -3.87 15.72 0.73
N GLU A 29 -3.61 15.94 2.01
CA GLU A 29 -3.05 17.20 2.53
C GLU A 29 -1.59 17.45 2.10
N ASN A 30 -0.79 16.39 1.92
CA ASN A 30 0.65 16.50 1.68
C ASN A 30 1.08 16.29 0.22
N LEU A 31 0.22 15.74 -0.64
CA LEU A 31 0.52 15.46 -2.06
C LEU A 31 0.03 16.56 -3.02
N GLY A 32 -0.89 17.42 -2.58
CA GLY A 32 -1.39 18.56 -3.37
C GLY A 32 -2.75 18.31 -4.02
N ALA A 33 -3.35 19.38 -4.56
CA ALA A 33 -4.75 19.40 -5.01
C ALA A 33 -5.04 18.51 -6.23
N ASP A 34 -4.02 18.18 -7.03
CA ASP A 34 -4.16 17.37 -8.24
C ASP A 34 -4.04 15.86 -7.99
N VAL A 35 -3.87 15.45 -6.72
CA VAL A 35 -3.75 14.05 -6.31
C VAL A 35 -5.04 13.60 -5.61
N THR A 36 -5.66 12.56 -6.15
CA THR A 36 -6.84 11.92 -5.56
C THR A 36 -6.43 10.61 -4.90
N VAL A 37 -6.90 10.38 -3.67
CA VAL A 37 -6.67 9.14 -2.92
C VAL A 37 -8.01 8.43 -2.70
N SER A 38 -8.14 7.22 -3.24
CA SER A 38 -9.35 6.41 -3.12
C SER A 38 -9.06 5.07 -2.43
N THR A 39 -10.04 4.52 -1.73
CA THR A 39 -9.92 3.19 -1.14
C THR A 39 -10.01 2.14 -2.23
N TYR A 40 -9.15 1.14 -2.14
CA TYR A 40 -9.05 0.06 -3.10
C TYR A 40 -9.05 -1.26 -2.36
N THR A 41 -9.85 -2.21 -2.84
CA THR A 41 -9.89 -3.57 -2.30
C THR A 41 -9.55 -4.53 -3.42
N ALA A 42 -8.51 -5.33 -3.23
CA ALA A 42 -8.14 -6.39 -4.17
C ALA A 42 -7.87 -7.71 -3.45
N ARG A 43 -8.01 -8.81 -4.19
CA ARG A 43 -7.51 -10.10 -3.74
C ARG A 43 -6.02 -10.20 -4.09
N LYS A 44 -5.15 -10.24 -3.09
CA LYS A 44 -3.69 -10.39 -3.28
C LYS A 44 -3.31 -11.86 -3.07
N ASN A 45 -3.13 -12.61 -4.16
CA ASN A 45 -2.86 -14.06 -4.20
C ASN A 45 -3.91 -14.92 -3.46
N ASN A 46 -4.33 -16.04 -4.07
CA ASN A 46 -5.18 -17.10 -3.52
C ASN A 46 -6.17 -16.69 -2.39
N GLN A 47 -6.94 -15.62 -2.60
CA GLN A 47 -8.11 -15.19 -1.82
C GLN A 47 -7.91 -14.23 -0.63
N THR A 48 -6.72 -13.72 -0.31
CA THR A 48 -6.59 -12.68 0.74
C THR A 48 -7.10 -11.32 0.25
N LEU A 49 -8.20 -10.83 0.82
CA LEU A 49 -8.70 -9.46 0.60
C LEU A 49 -7.74 -8.48 1.30
N CYS A 50 -7.01 -7.71 0.51
CA CYS A 50 -6.17 -6.62 1.00
C CYS A 50 -6.86 -5.29 0.73
N GLN A 51 -6.91 -4.45 1.75
CA GLN A 51 -7.34 -3.06 1.62
C GLN A 51 -6.12 -2.16 1.42
N GLY A 52 -6.25 -1.22 0.50
CA GLY A 52 -5.19 -0.30 0.14
C GLY A 52 -5.72 1.03 -0.33
N LEU A 53 -4.80 1.94 -0.61
CA LEU A 53 -5.09 3.25 -1.17
C LEU A 53 -4.58 3.28 -2.61
N LEU A 54 -5.49 3.58 -3.54
CA LEU A 54 -5.17 3.93 -4.92
C LEU A 54 -4.89 5.43 -4.96
N ILE A 55 -3.72 5.80 -5.47
CA ILE A 55 -3.31 7.21 -5.58
C ILE A 55 -3.26 7.57 -7.07
N GLU A 56 -4.06 8.54 -7.47
CA GLU A 56 -4.17 9.03 -8.84
C GLU A 56 -3.68 10.47 -8.91
N ASP A 57 -2.74 10.73 -9.81
CA ASP A 57 -2.09 12.04 -9.95
C ASP A 57 -2.38 12.61 -11.34
N ALA A 58 -3.04 13.76 -11.37
CA ALA A 58 -3.43 14.47 -12.58
C ALA A 58 -2.54 15.68 -12.91
N SER A 59 -1.47 15.92 -12.13
CA SER A 59 -0.64 17.14 -12.25
C SER A 59 0.15 17.21 -13.56
N ASP A 60 0.53 16.06 -14.10
CA ASP A 60 1.26 15.93 -15.35
C ASP A 60 0.26 15.44 -16.41
N GLY A 61 0.06 16.18 -17.51
CA GLY A 61 -0.97 15.89 -18.53
C GLY A 61 -0.94 14.49 -19.17
N GLU A 62 0.06 13.67 -18.83
CA GLU A 62 0.02 12.22 -18.93
C GLU A 62 -0.35 11.65 -17.56
N ARG A 63 -1.61 11.19 -17.40
CA ARG A 63 -2.02 10.40 -16.23
C ARG A 63 -0.93 9.39 -15.93
N PHE A 64 -0.41 9.42 -14.70
CA PHE A 64 0.60 8.48 -14.24
C PHE A 64 0.14 7.07 -14.64
N SER A 65 0.82 6.45 -15.61
CA SER A 65 0.18 5.37 -16.37
C SER A 65 -0.09 4.15 -15.50
N ALA A 66 0.65 3.98 -14.42
CA ALA A 66 0.40 2.99 -13.37
C ALA A 66 0.11 3.69 -12.03
N SER A 67 -1.14 4.06 -11.78
CA SER A 67 -1.59 4.55 -10.46
C SER A 67 -1.25 3.51 -9.38
N PRO A 68 -0.35 3.82 -8.42
CA PRO A 68 0.10 2.84 -7.45
C PRO A 68 -0.99 2.53 -6.43
N VAL A 69 -1.09 1.25 -6.06
CA VAL A 69 -1.89 0.77 -4.94
C VAL A 69 -0.97 0.51 -3.76
N ILE A 70 -1.19 1.19 -2.64
CA ILE A 70 -0.47 0.94 -1.39
C ILE A 70 -1.35 0.13 -0.45
N TYR A 71 -0.96 -1.11 -0.17
CA TYR A 71 -1.66 -1.96 0.82
C TYR A 71 -1.35 -1.51 2.24
N LEU A 72 -2.39 -1.42 3.08
CA LEU A 72 -2.29 -0.84 4.41
C LEU A 72 -2.17 -1.86 5.55
N ASP A 73 -2.40 -3.15 5.28
CA ASP A 73 -2.43 -4.23 6.27
C ASP A 73 -1.15 -4.28 7.12
N ASP A 74 0.03 -4.27 6.48
CA ASP A 74 1.33 -4.33 7.16
C ASP A 74 1.60 -3.06 7.98
N PHE A 75 1.17 -1.90 7.50
CA PHE A 75 1.31 -0.63 8.22
C PHE A 75 0.38 -0.58 9.44
N TYR A 76 -0.83 -1.10 9.31
CA TYR A 76 -1.74 -1.24 10.44
C TYR A 76 -1.20 -2.22 11.49
N SER A 77 -0.61 -3.33 11.07
CA SER A 77 0.10 -4.25 11.96
C SER A 77 1.24 -3.54 12.73
N ASN A 78 2.03 -2.69 12.05
CA ASN A 78 3.07 -1.90 12.69
C ASN A 78 2.53 -0.89 13.71
N LEU A 79 1.40 -0.24 13.41
CA LEU A 79 0.68 0.62 14.36
C LEU A 79 0.24 -0.20 15.59
N CYS A 80 -0.30 -1.40 15.35
CA CYS A 80 -0.72 -2.31 16.41
C CYS A 80 0.44 -2.71 17.33
N ASN A 81 1.63 -2.88 16.76
CA ASN A 81 2.85 -3.23 17.47
C ASN A 81 3.55 -2.03 18.13
N GLY A 82 2.93 -0.84 18.09
CA GLY A 82 3.38 0.34 18.84
C GLY A 82 4.20 1.35 18.05
N SER A 83 4.29 1.22 16.72
CA SER A 83 4.84 2.26 15.85
C SER A 83 3.96 3.51 15.88
N SER A 84 4.54 4.69 15.70
CA SER A 84 3.71 5.91 15.66
C SER A 84 2.99 6.06 14.32
N PHE A 85 1.78 6.63 14.38
CA PHE A 85 1.03 6.96 13.17
C PHE A 85 1.81 7.92 12.25
N GLU A 86 2.48 8.93 12.82
CA GLU A 86 3.22 9.93 12.05
C GLU A 86 4.39 9.32 11.26
N GLU A 87 5.14 8.39 11.86
CA GLU A 87 6.22 7.67 11.17
C GLU A 87 5.67 6.79 10.03
N ILE A 88 4.55 6.11 10.28
CA ILE A 88 3.88 5.28 9.28
C ILE A 88 3.41 6.15 8.10
N ALA A 89 2.71 7.25 8.37
CA ALA A 89 2.18 8.15 7.36
C ALA A 89 3.29 8.76 6.50
N LYS A 90 4.39 9.21 7.13
CA LYS A 90 5.60 9.69 6.42
C LYS A 90 6.25 8.61 5.57
N THR A 91 6.26 7.37 6.05
CA THR A 91 6.82 6.22 5.30
C THR A 91 5.99 5.93 4.05
N ILE A 92 4.66 5.90 4.18
CA ILE A 92 3.73 5.72 3.06
C ILE A 92 3.90 6.84 2.02
N TYR A 93 3.98 8.09 2.48
CA TYR A 93 4.25 9.25 1.63
C TYR A 93 5.55 9.10 0.83
N LYS A 94 6.65 8.73 1.50
CA LYS A 94 7.95 8.52 0.85
C LYS A 94 7.90 7.38 -0.15
N LEU A 95 7.20 6.29 0.17
CA LEU A 95 7.02 5.15 -0.72
C LEU A 95 6.30 5.56 -2.01
N TYR A 96 5.22 6.34 -1.90
CA TYR A 96 4.55 6.92 -3.07
C TYR A 96 5.49 7.82 -3.88
N ARG A 97 6.17 8.78 -3.23
CA ARG A 97 7.06 9.73 -3.93
C ARG A 97 8.23 9.04 -4.61
N ASN A 98 8.77 7.98 -4.02
CA ASN A 98 9.82 7.18 -4.63
C ASN A 98 9.28 6.40 -5.82
N ALA A 99 8.12 5.75 -5.68
CA ALA A 99 7.45 5.06 -6.79
C ALA A 99 7.14 6.02 -7.95
N LYS A 100 6.73 7.26 -7.66
CA LYS A 100 6.52 8.31 -8.68
C LYS A 100 7.82 8.64 -9.42
N GLN A 101 8.94 8.79 -8.69
CA GLN A 101 10.25 9.11 -9.28
C GLN A 101 10.88 7.95 -10.06
N THR A 102 10.68 6.71 -9.62
CA THR A 102 11.21 5.52 -10.30
C THR A 102 10.27 5.00 -11.40
N GLY A 103 9.02 5.45 -11.39
CA GLY A 103 7.92 4.99 -12.26
C GLY A 103 7.93 5.54 -13.68
N ASP A 104 9.10 5.94 -14.18
CA ASP A 104 9.31 6.29 -15.60
C ASP A 104 9.28 5.06 -16.52
N PHE A 105 8.68 3.95 -16.06
CA PHE A 105 8.35 2.77 -16.84
C PHE A 105 7.05 3.08 -17.58
N LYS A 106 7.14 3.43 -18.87
CA LYS A 106 5.95 3.81 -19.63
C LYS A 106 5.10 2.57 -19.83
N LEU A 107 3.78 2.67 -19.74
CA LEU A 107 2.89 1.52 -20.03
C LEU A 107 3.13 0.94 -21.43
N LYS A 108 3.64 1.76 -22.35
CA LYS A 108 4.10 1.33 -23.69
C LYS A 108 5.16 0.23 -23.60
N ASP A 109 6.04 0.28 -22.60
CA ASP A 109 7.07 -0.72 -22.35
C ASP A 109 6.49 -2.04 -21.80
N LEU A 110 5.23 -2.06 -21.33
CA LEU A 110 4.49 -3.27 -20.92
C LEU A 110 3.69 -3.92 -22.06
N THR A 111 3.60 -3.28 -23.23
CA THR A 111 2.79 -3.82 -24.34
C THR A 111 3.49 -4.90 -25.15
N ASN A 112 4.82 -5.03 -25.04
CA ASN A 112 5.58 -6.09 -25.71
C ASN A 112 5.93 -7.23 -24.74
N PHE A 113 5.11 -8.29 -24.76
CA PHE A 113 5.33 -9.48 -23.94
C PHE A 113 6.69 -10.15 -24.19
N GLU A 114 7.19 -10.15 -25.43
CA GLU A 114 8.45 -10.81 -25.78
C GLU A 114 9.67 -10.14 -25.13
N GLU A 115 9.61 -8.82 -24.95
CA GLU A 115 10.64 -8.05 -24.24
C GLU A 115 10.47 -8.12 -22.72
N LEU A 116 9.24 -8.35 -22.24
CA LEU A 116 8.92 -8.36 -20.82
C LEU A 116 9.17 -9.72 -20.15
N LYS A 117 9.05 -10.83 -20.90
CA LYS A 117 9.10 -12.19 -20.35
C LYS A 117 10.33 -12.48 -19.50
N GLU A 118 11.48 -11.90 -19.84
CA GLU A 118 12.74 -12.08 -19.11
C GLU A 118 12.80 -11.29 -17.78
N LYS A 119 11.91 -10.31 -17.61
CA LYS A 119 11.79 -9.46 -16.41
C LYS A 119 10.66 -9.90 -15.48
N ILE A 120 9.82 -10.84 -15.90
CA ILE A 120 8.71 -11.35 -15.10
C ILE A 120 9.23 -12.45 -14.15
N ILE A 121 9.15 -12.19 -12.84
CA ILE A 121 9.40 -13.21 -11.82
C ILE A 121 8.06 -13.76 -11.37
N TYR A 122 7.82 -15.06 -11.59
CA TYR A 122 6.64 -15.76 -11.10
C TYR A 122 7.01 -16.75 -9.99
N LYS A 123 6.15 -16.85 -8.98
CA LYS A 123 6.24 -17.85 -7.92
C LYS A 123 4.88 -18.52 -7.79
N LEU A 124 4.83 -19.82 -7.97
CA LEU A 124 3.61 -20.59 -7.71
C LEU A 124 3.37 -20.63 -6.20
N ILE A 125 2.31 -19.95 -5.75
CA ILE A 125 1.86 -19.98 -4.36
C ILE A 125 0.66 -20.92 -4.29
N ASN A 126 0.75 -21.96 -3.45
CA ASN A 126 -0.35 -22.87 -3.09
C ASN A 126 -1.14 -23.43 -4.30
N LEU A 127 -0.57 -24.47 -4.94
CA LEU A 127 -1.10 -25.14 -6.14
C LEU A 127 -2.55 -25.59 -6.00
N ASP A 128 -2.95 -26.11 -4.82
CA ASP A 128 -4.30 -26.64 -4.61
C ASP A 128 -5.38 -25.55 -4.69
N MET A 129 -5.08 -24.34 -4.19
CA MET A 129 -5.99 -23.20 -4.28
C MET A 129 -6.05 -22.56 -5.66
N ASN A 130 -5.12 -22.91 -6.56
CA ASN A 130 -5.12 -22.43 -7.96
C ASN A 130 -5.92 -23.34 -8.90
N LYS A 131 -6.46 -24.46 -8.43
CA LYS A 131 -7.21 -25.41 -9.27
C LYS A 131 -8.55 -24.86 -9.77
N ASP A 132 -9.07 -23.82 -9.11
CA ASP A 132 -10.36 -23.20 -9.39
C ASP A 132 -10.24 -21.85 -10.16
N LEU A 133 -9.04 -21.47 -10.58
CA LEU A 133 -8.74 -20.28 -11.41
C LEU A 133 -8.58 -20.67 -12.89
#